data_AF-A0A9X0CYZ0-F1
#
_entry.id   AF-A0A9X0CYZ0-F1
#
_cell.length_a   1.000
_cell.length_b   1.000
_cell.length_c   1.000
_cell.angle_alpha   90.00
_cell.angle_beta   90.00
_cell.angle_gamma   90.00
#
_symmetry.space_group_name_H-M   'P 1'
#
loop_
_entity.id
_entity.type
_entity.pdbx_description
1 polymer ?
#
loop_
_entity_poly.entity_id
_entity_poly.type
_entity_poly.pdbx_seq_one_letter_code
_entity_poly.pdbx_strand_id
1 'polypeptide(L)'
;MFFTSDTTQRKFDLPVVSLPGVDDSYPPLKKSFMMLKYMHDHHIDEYEWFMRADDDVYVRNDKLVGLLRSLNSSDDIHLGQAGTGSVEERGKLHLLPGDNYCMGGPGVILSRSVLKKLLHILNIVSKQH
;
A
#
# COMPACT_ATOMS: atom_id res chain seq x y z
N MET A 1 -12.10 -1.80 -1.49
CA MET A 1 -11.87 -3.23 -1.18
C MET A 1 -11.13 -3.28 0.14
N PHE A 2 -11.49 -4.22 1.01
CA PHE A 2 -10.80 -4.44 2.29
C PHE A 2 -9.91 -5.68 2.17
N PHE A 3 -8.75 -5.66 2.81
CA PHE A 3 -7.81 -6.76 2.77
C PHE A 3 -7.60 -7.33 4.17
N THR A 4 -7.60 -8.65 4.27
CA THR A 4 -7.44 -9.34 5.55
C THR A 4 -6.43 -10.48 5.47
N SER A 5 -5.91 -10.88 6.62
CA SER A 5 -5.09 -12.08 6.81
C SER A 5 -5.90 -13.34 6.52
N ASP A 6 -5.20 -14.45 6.24
CA ASP A 6 -5.81 -15.72 5.83
C ASP A 6 -6.71 -16.35 6.91
N THR A 7 -6.60 -15.87 8.15
CA THR A 7 -7.29 -16.41 9.33
C THR A 7 -8.62 -15.73 9.63
N THR A 8 -8.94 -14.62 8.94
CA THR A 8 -10.12 -13.82 9.30
C THR A 8 -11.37 -14.29 8.56
N GLN A 9 -12.36 -14.80 9.29
CA GLN A 9 -13.65 -15.20 8.74
C GLN A 9 -14.40 -13.99 8.15
N ARG A 10 -15.04 -14.18 6.98
CA ARG A 10 -15.93 -13.20 6.34
C ARG A 10 -17.17 -12.98 7.22
N LYS A 11 -17.08 -12.05 8.18
CA LYS A 11 -18.20 -11.70 9.08
C LYS A 11 -19.15 -10.64 8.53
N PHE A 12 -18.87 -10.04 7.37
CA PHE A 12 -19.62 -8.90 6.84
C PHE A 12 -19.79 -8.99 5.32
N ASP A 13 -20.87 -8.40 4.78
CA ASP A 13 -21.14 -8.21 3.34
C ASP A 13 -20.21 -7.16 2.69
N LEU A 14 -19.02 -6.97 3.26
CA LEU A 14 -18.02 -6.07 2.74
C LEU A 14 -17.22 -6.76 1.62
N PRO A 15 -16.74 -6.01 0.60
CA PRO A 15 -15.87 -6.55 -0.43
C PRO A 15 -14.47 -6.82 0.16
N VAL A 16 -14.34 -7.96 0.83
CA VAL A 16 -13.13 -8.42 1.54
C VAL A 16 -12.35 -9.41 0.70
N VAL A 17 -11.04 -9.16 0.56
CA VAL A 17 -10.06 -10.07 -0.02
C VAL A 17 -9.18 -10.65 1.08
N SER A 18 -9.22 -11.98 1.21
CA SER A 18 -8.27 -12.71 2.05
C SER A 18 -6.94 -12.85 1.31
N LEU A 19 -5.84 -12.54 1.98
CA LEU A 19 -4.49 -12.66 1.44
C LEU A 19 -3.86 -13.98 1.92
N PRO A 20 -3.67 -14.99 1.04
CA PRO A 20 -3.15 -16.29 1.45
C PRO A 20 -1.75 -16.20 2.06
N GLY A 21 -1.50 -16.93 3.14
CA GLY A 21 -0.17 -16.97 3.79
C GLY A 21 0.28 -15.66 4.44
N VAL A 22 -0.66 -14.74 4.69
CA VAL A 22 -0.44 -13.49 5.42
C VAL A 22 -1.07 -13.59 6.81
N ASP A 23 -0.32 -13.20 7.83
CA ASP A 23 -0.77 -13.04 9.21
C ASP A 23 -0.95 -11.55 9.56
N ASP A 24 -1.30 -11.27 10.83
CA ASP A 24 -1.44 -9.91 11.35
C ASP A 24 -0.23 -9.48 12.21
N SER A 25 0.96 -10.02 11.91
CA SER A 25 2.20 -9.68 12.61
C SER A 25 2.59 -8.21 12.38
N TYR A 26 3.02 -7.53 13.44
CA TYR A 26 3.49 -6.15 13.39
C TYR A 26 5.03 -6.07 13.25
N PRO A 27 5.58 -5.19 12.38
CA PRO A 27 4.87 -4.31 11.45
C PRO A 27 4.27 -5.10 10.28
N PRO A 28 3.10 -4.68 9.73
CA PRO A 28 2.34 -5.44 8.73
C PRO A 28 2.94 -5.33 7.31
N LEU A 29 4.23 -5.65 7.18
CA LEU A 29 5.00 -5.49 5.95
C LEU A 29 4.54 -6.46 4.87
N LYS A 30 4.44 -7.75 5.20
CA LYS A 30 3.99 -8.81 4.27
C LYS A 30 2.58 -8.52 3.77
N LYS A 31 1.66 -8.17 4.69
CA LYS A 31 0.29 -7.75 4.38
C LYS A 31 0.27 -6.58 3.41
N SER A 32 1.01 -5.50 3.70
CA SER A 32 1.09 -4.31 2.85
C SER A 32 1.57 -4.63 1.43
N PHE A 33 2.63 -5.43 1.28
CA PHE A 33 3.13 -5.83 -0.04
C PHE A 33 2.17 -6.76 -0.77
N MET A 34 1.52 -7.69 -0.08
CA MET A 34 0.54 -8.58 -0.70
C MET A 34 -0.72 -7.83 -1.17
N MET A 35 -1.14 -6.76 -0.49
CA MET A 35 -2.17 -5.85 -0.99
C MET A 35 -1.76 -5.18 -2.30
N LEU A 36 -0.54 -4.65 -2.37
CA LEU A 36 0.00 -4.03 -3.59
C LEU A 36 0.12 -5.05 -4.74
N LYS A 37 0.58 -6.27 -4.43
CA LYS A 37 0.63 -7.36 -5.41
C LYS A 37 -0.77 -7.70 -5.93
N TYR A 38 -1.76 -7.82 -5.06
CA TYR A 38 -3.13 -8.08 -5.48
C TYR A 38 -3.65 -6.98 -6.41
N MET A 39 -3.49 -5.70 -6.03
CA MET A 39 -3.87 -4.57 -6.87
C MET A 39 -3.17 -4.59 -8.22
N HIS A 40 -1.88 -4.94 -8.25
CA HIS A 40 -1.15 -5.10 -9.50
C HIS A 40 -1.76 -6.23 -10.35
N ASP A 41 -1.84 -7.44 -9.81
CA ASP A 41 -2.19 -8.64 -10.58
C ASP A 41 -3.62 -8.59 -11.15
N HIS A 42 -4.54 -7.86 -10.50
CA HIS A 42 -5.94 -7.81 -10.90
C HIS A 42 -6.33 -6.53 -11.63
N HIS A 43 -5.65 -5.41 -11.36
CA HIS A 43 -6.18 -4.08 -11.68
C HIS A 43 -5.18 -3.13 -12.34
N ILE A 44 -3.94 -3.58 -12.60
CA ILE A 44 -2.86 -2.69 -13.09
C ILE A 44 -3.17 -2.01 -14.42
N ASP A 45 -3.93 -2.66 -15.30
CA ASP A 45 -4.31 -2.13 -16.61
C ASP A 45 -5.69 -1.44 -16.61
N GLU A 46 -6.42 -1.50 -15.49
CA GLU A 46 -7.74 -0.86 -15.32
C GLU A 46 -7.64 0.54 -14.69
N TYR A 47 -6.67 0.77 -13.80
CA TYR A 47 -6.55 2.03 -13.05
C TYR A 47 -5.18 2.68 -13.20
N GLU A 48 -5.16 4.00 -13.04
CA GLU A 48 -3.95 4.82 -13.16
C GLU A 48 -3.27 5.09 -11.81
N TRP A 49 -4.04 5.00 -10.73
CA TRP A 49 -3.63 5.35 -9.37
C TRP A 49 -4.11 4.29 -8.39
N PHE A 50 -3.25 3.91 -7.46
CA PHE A 50 -3.50 2.88 -6.46
C PHE A 50 -3.26 3.46 -5.08
N MET A 51 -4.17 3.24 -4.14
CA MET A 51 -4.04 3.72 -2.78
C MET A 51 -4.19 2.57 -1.80
N ARG A 52 -3.27 2.48 -0.84
CA ARG A 52 -3.47 1.71 0.39
C ARG A 52 -3.60 2.68 1.55
N ALA A 53 -4.43 2.36 2.53
CA ALA A 53 -4.57 3.11 3.78
C ALA A 53 -5.17 2.19 4.85
N ASP A 54 -5.14 2.65 6.10
CA ASP A 54 -5.82 1.97 7.21
C ASP A 54 -7.35 2.15 7.10
N ASP A 55 -8.12 1.37 7.85
CA ASP A 55 -9.59 1.35 7.79
C ASP A 55 -10.27 2.47 8.59
N ASP A 56 -9.48 3.25 9.34
CA ASP A 56 -9.90 4.39 10.15
C ASP A 56 -9.64 5.76 9.49
N VAL A 57 -9.30 5.78 8.19
CA VAL A 57 -9.03 7.02 7.45
C VAL A 57 -10.28 7.64 6.82
N TYR A 58 -10.28 8.97 6.71
CA TYR A 58 -11.26 9.71 5.92
C TYR A 58 -10.60 10.28 4.65
N VAL A 59 -11.15 9.94 3.49
CA VAL A 59 -10.66 10.41 2.19
C VAL A 59 -11.59 11.46 1.59
N ARG A 60 -11.08 12.68 1.40
CA ARG A 60 -11.75 13.75 0.64
C ARG A 60 -11.61 13.52 -0.85
N ASN A 61 -12.48 12.69 -1.42
CA ASN A 61 -12.36 12.21 -2.79
C ASN A 61 -12.35 13.34 -3.84
N ASP A 62 -13.14 14.40 -3.64
CA ASP A 62 -13.18 15.57 -4.55
C ASP A 62 -11.81 16.25 -4.69
N LYS A 63 -11.11 16.42 -3.56
CA LYS A 63 -9.77 17.03 -3.51
C LYS A 63 -8.70 16.08 -4.03
N LEU A 64 -8.78 14.81 -3.64
CA LEU A 64 -7.83 13.80 -4.09
C LEU A 64 -7.88 13.63 -5.61
N VAL A 65 -9.07 13.49 -6.20
CA VAL A 65 -9.24 13.38 -7.66
C VAL A 65 -8.72 14.64 -8.36
N GLY A 66 -8.97 15.83 -7.81
CA GLY A 66 -8.43 17.08 -8.35
C GLY A 66 -6.90 17.08 -8.42
N LEU A 67 -6.24 16.66 -7.33
CA LEU A 67 -4.78 16.52 -7.28
C LEU A 67 -4.27 15.49 -8.28
N LEU A 68 -4.82 14.27 -8.28
CA LEU A 68 -4.33 13.19 -9.13
C LEU A 68 -4.52 13.48 -10.63
N ARG A 69 -5.57 14.22 -11.01
CA ARG A 69 -5.78 14.68 -12.40
C ARG A 69 -4.79 15.75 -12.85
N SER A 70 -4.15 16.46 -11.92
CA SER A 70 -3.09 17.41 -12.26
C SER A 70 -1.72 16.77 -12.45
N LEU A 71 -1.59 15.46 -12.20
CA LEU A 71 -0.35 14.70 -12.28
C LEU A 71 -0.40 13.71 -13.46
N ASN A 72 0.78 13.35 -14.00
CA ASN A 72 0.89 12.34 -15.04
C ASN A 72 1.14 10.96 -14.43
N SER A 73 0.19 10.03 -14.61
CA SER A 73 0.25 8.67 -14.05
C SER A 73 1.35 7.79 -14.68
N SER A 74 1.96 8.23 -15.79
CA SER A 74 3.09 7.56 -16.43
C SER A 74 4.44 7.93 -15.79
N ASP A 75 4.49 8.99 -15.01
CA ASP A 75 5.68 9.37 -14.24
C ASP A 75 5.77 8.53 -12.96
N ASP A 76 6.98 8.40 -12.42
CA ASP A 76 7.21 7.63 -11.19
C ASP A 76 6.82 8.42 -9.94
N ILE A 77 5.52 8.46 -9.68
CA ILE A 77 4.96 9.22 -8.56
C ILE A 77 4.50 8.26 -7.45
N HIS A 78 4.96 8.54 -6.23
CA HIS A 78 4.39 8.02 -4.99
C HIS A 78 4.15 9.17 -4.02
N LEU A 79 2.98 9.18 -3.38
CA LEU A 79 2.53 10.25 -2.50
C LEU A 79 2.08 9.66 -1.16
N GLY A 80 2.28 10.42 -0.10
CA GLY A 80 1.86 10.04 1.24
C GLY A 80 2.43 11.01 2.26
N GLN A 81 2.08 10.80 3.52
CA GLN A 81 2.66 11.57 4.61
C GLN A 81 4.13 11.16 4.81
N ALA A 82 5.04 12.11 4.64
CA ALA A 82 6.46 11.90 4.94
C ALA A 82 6.65 11.67 6.45
N GLY A 83 7.42 10.65 6.81
CA GLY A 83 7.82 10.37 8.19
C GLY A 83 9.03 9.46 8.27
N THR A 84 9.49 9.23 9.50
CA THR A 84 10.68 8.43 9.84
C THR A 84 10.36 7.19 10.67
N GLY A 85 9.08 6.82 10.73
CA GLY A 85 8.57 5.71 11.53
C GLY A 85 8.29 6.10 12.98
N SER A 86 7.78 5.14 13.76
CA SER A 86 7.65 5.31 15.21
C SER A 86 9.03 5.35 15.88
N VAL A 87 9.09 5.88 17.10
CA VAL A 87 10.34 5.92 17.88
C VAL A 87 10.93 4.51 18.08
N GLU A 88 10.07 3.50 18.22
CA GLU A 88 10.45 2.09 18.41
C GLU A 88 10.97 1.41 17.13
N GLU A 89 10.68 2.01 15.97
CA GLU A 89 11.13 1.57 14.65
C GLU A 89 12.39 2.32 14.18
N ARG A 90 12.79 3.36 14.93
CA ARG A 90 13.97 4.17 14.60
C ARG A 90 15.23 3.30 14.58
N GLY A 91 15.87 3.20 13.41
CA GLY A 91 17.05 2.36 13.17
C GLY A 91 16.75 0.97 12.60
N LYS A 92 15.50 0.48 12.66
CA LYS A 92 15.08 -0.77 12.00
C LYS A 92 14.76 -0.58 10.52
N LEU A 93 14.48 0.67 10.13
CA LEU A 93 14.10 1.05 8.77
C LEU A 93 15.31 1.41 7.89
N HIS A 94 16.53 1.34 8.42
CA HIS A 94 17.78 1.73 7.74
C HIS A 94 17.73 3.11 7.04
N LEU A 95 16.97 4.04 7.61
CA LEU A 95 16.89 5.43 7.13
C LEU A 95 18.14 6.20 7.55
N LEU A 96 18.75 6.94 6.62
CA LEU A 96 19.81 7.87 6.93
C LEU A 96 19.24 9.15 7.57
N PRO A 97 20.07 9.96 8.27
CA PRO A 97 19.62 11.24 8.78
C PRO A 97 19.08 12.14 7.65
N GLY A 98 17.80 12.47 7.73
CA GLY A 98 17.10 13.29 6.72
C GLY A 98 16.27 12.49 5.70
N ASP A 99 16.41 11.16 5.67
CA ASP A 99 15.55 10.32 4.84
C ASP A 99 14.13 10.26 5.40
N ASN A 100 13.15 10.25 4.51
CA ASN A 100 11.75 10.06 4.84
C ASN A 100 11.13 9.01 3.91
N TYR A 101 10.03 8.42 4.36
CA TYR A 101 9.19 7.56 3.54
C TYR A 101 7.72 7.88 3.76
N CYS A 102 6.86 7.34 2.89
CA CYS A 102 5.41 7.47 3.05
C CYS A 102 4.92 6.55 4.16
N MET A 103 4.47 7.14 5.26
CA MET A 103 3.85 6.44 6.38
C MET A 103 2.58 5.73 5.92
N GLY A 104 2.40 4.48 6.35
CA GLY A 104 1.33 3.61 5.87
C GLY A 104 -0.07 4.07 6.25
N GLY A 105 -0.28 4.43 7.52
CA GLY A 105 -1.63 4.67 8.07
C GLY A 105 -2.42 5.78 7.38
N PRO A 106 -1.87 7.00 7.25
CA PRO A 106 -2.51 8.11 6.51
C PRO A 106 -2.79 7.81 5.04
N GLY A 107 -2.14 6.77 4.51
CA GLY A 107 -2.29 6.30 3.15
C GLY A 107 -1.08 6.57 2.28
N VAL A 108 -0.83 5.63 1.37
CA VAL A 108 0.20 5.73 0.33
C VAL A 108 -0.49 5.58 -1.02
N ILE A 109 -0.29 6.55 -1.90
CA ILE A 109 -0.79 6.56 -3.27
C ILE A 109 0.38 6.31 -4.22
N LEU A 110 0.20 5.38 -5.15
CA LEU A 110 1.18 5.02 -6.16
C LEU A 110 0.58 5.25 -7.55
N SER A 111 1.37 5.83 -8.45
CA SER A 111 1.10 5.78 -9.87
C SER A 111 1.19 4.35 -10.39
N ARG A 112 0.47 4.07 -11.48
CA ARG A 112 0.57 2.80 -12.23
C ARG A 112 2.02 2.49 -12.63
N SER A 113 2.81 3.50 -13.03
CA SER A 113 4.23 3.30 -13.36
C SER A 113 5.03 2.74 -12.18
N VAL A 114 4.88 3.33 -10.99
CA VAL A 114 5.55 2.85 -9.78
C VAL A 114 5.11 1.44 -9.43
N LEU A 115 3.79 1.16 -9.46
CA LEU A 115 3.31 -0.18 -9.10
C LEU A 115 3.80 -1.26 -10.08
N LYS A 116 3.89 -0.97 -11.39
CA LYS A 116 4.51 -1.89 -12.39
C LYS A 116 5.97 -2.17 -12.06
N LYS A 117 6.74 -1.16 -11.66
CA LYS A 117 8.16 -1.31 -11.31
C LYS A 117 8.38 -2.11 -10.02
N LEU A 118 7.45 -2.03 -9.07
CA LEU A 118 7.52 -2.80 -7.83
C LEU A 118 7.25 -4.30 -8.01
N LEU A 119 6.65 -4.74 -9.13
CA LEU A 119 6.22 -6.13 -9.35
C LEU A 119 7.32 -7.16 -9.05
N HIS A 120 8.57 -6.90 -9.44
CA HIS A 120 9.67 -7.81 -9.18
C HIS A 120 9.87 -8.06 -7.67
N ILE A 121 9.90 -6.98 -6.89
CA ILE A 121 10.04 -7.03 -5.43
C ILE A 121 8.81 -7.71 -4.81
N LEU A 122 7.62 -7.37 -5.28
CA LEU A 122 6.36 -7.96 -4.80
C LEU A 122 6.33 -9.49 -5.02
N ASN A 123 6.84 -9.96 -6.15
CA ASN A 123 6.95 -11.39 -6.45
C ASN A 123 7.95 -12.10 -5.52
N ILE A 124 9.02 -11.45 -5.10
CA ILE A 124 9.96 -12.01 -4.12
C ILE A 124 9.27 -12.16 -2.76
N VAL A 125 8.61 -11.10 -2.27
CA VAL A 125 7.92 -11.11 -0.97
C VAL A 125 6.83 -12.19 -0.94
N SER A 126 6.09 -12.38 -2.04
CA SER A 126 5.02 -13.38 -2.12
C SER A 126 5.50 -14.84 -2.01
N LYS A 127 6.80 -15.09 -2.21
CA LYS A 127 7.41 -16.44 -2.13
C LYS A 127 8.06 -16.73 -0.78
N GLN A 128 8.16 -15.74 0.10
CA GLN A 128 8.68 -15.96 1.45
C GLN A 128 7.58 -16.58 2.30
N HIS A 129 7.82 -17.83 2.73
CA HIS A 129 6.95 -18.58 3.63
C HIS A 129 6.85 -17.87 4.98
#